data_AF-A0A379S9R1-F1
#
_entry.id   AF-A0A379S9R1-F1
#
_cell.length_a   1.000
_cell.length_b   1.000
_cell.length_c   1.000
_cell.angle_alpha   90.00
_cell.angle_beta   90.00
_cell.angle_gamma   90.00
#
_symmetry.space_group_name_H-M   'P 1'
#
loop_
_entity.id
_entity.type
_entity.pdbx_description
1 polymer ?
#
loop_
_entity_poly.entity_id
_entity_poly.type
_entity_poly.pdbx_seq_one_letter_code
_entity_poly.pdbx_strand_id
1 'polypeptide(L)'
;MVNCNPETVSTDYDTSDRLYFEPVTLEDVLGIVRIEKPKGVIVQYGGQTPLKLARALEDAGVPVIGTRPGCYRPCGRPRTLPARG
;
A
#
# COMPACT_ATOMS: atom_id res chain seq x y z
N MET A 1 -9.95 4.80 -4.36
CA MET A 1 -9.70 3.41 -3.93
C MET A 1 -9.04 2.66 -5.08
N VAL A 2 -8.06 1.78 -4.81
CA VAL A 2 -7.51 0.84 -5.80
C VAL A 2 -7.63 -0.56 -5.22
N ASN A 3 -8.43 -1.42 -5.83
CA ASN A 3 -8.66 -2.79 -5.41
C ASN A 3 -9.24 -3.60 -6.59
N CYS A 4 -8.90 -4.88 -6.69
CA CYS A 4 -9.33 -5.75 -7.80
C CYS A 4 -10.20 -6.93 -7.34
N ASN A 5 -10.59 -7.01 -6.07
CA ASN A 5 -11.43 -8.09 -5.57
C ASN A 5 -12.92 -7.72 -5.70
N PRO A 6 -13.70 -8.34 -6.60
CA PRO A 6 -15.10 -8.00 -6.83
C PRO A 6 -16.02 -8.37 -5.65
N GLU A 7 -15.55 -9.21 -4.73
CA GLU A 7 -16.34 -9.70 -3.59
C GLU A 7 -16.17 -8.83 -2.33
N THR A 8 -15.71 -7.58 -2.48
CA THR A 8 -15.43 -6.69 -1.34
C THR A 8 -16.31 -5.45 -1.34
N VAL A 9 -16.68 -4.98 -0.15
CA VAL A 9 -17.41 -3.70 0.01
C VAL A 9 -16.53 -2.52 -0.45
N SER A 10 -15.21 -2.64 -0.35
CA SER A 10 -14.27 -1.64 -0.85
C SER A 10 -14.23 -1.53 -2.38
N THR A 11 -14.92 -2.39 -3.12
CA THR A 11 -15.13 -2.24 -4.57
C THR A 11 -16.53 -1.76 -4.93
N ASP A 12 -17.30 -1.30 -3.95
CA ASP A 12 -18.53 -0.54 -4.21
C ASP A 12 -18.19 0.91 -4.56
N TYR A 13 -18.86 1.45 -5.59
CA TYR A 13 -18.66 2.82 -6.05
C TYR A 13 -19.07 3.85 -5.00
N ASP A 14 -20.01 3.51 -4.13
CA ASP A 14 -20.47 4.41 -3.05
C ASP A 14 -19.43 4.57 -1.91
N THR A 15 -18.39 3.74 -1.88
CA THR A 15 -17.38 3.77 -0.81
C THR A 15 -16.27 4.80 -1.05
N SER A 16 -16.11 5.31 -2.28
CA SER A 16 -15.03 6.27 -2.59
C SER A 16 -15.36 7.16 -3.78
N ASP A 17 -14.86 8.40 -3.76
CA ASP A 17 -15.08 9.36 -4.86
C ASP A 17 -14.61 8.85 -6.23
N ARG A 18 -13.55 8.02 -6.24
CA ARG A 18 -13.02 7.34 -7.42
C ARG A 18 -12.55 5.95 -7.04
N LEU A 19 -13.03 4.95 -7.78
CA LEU A 19 -12.62 3.55 -7.67
C LEU A 19 -11.89 3.12 -8.94
N TYR A 20 -10.67 2.62 -8.79
CA TYR A 20 -9.91 1.95 -9.85
C TYR A 20 -9.96 0.45 -9.59
N PHE A 21 -10.64 -0.28 -10.46
CA PHE A 21 -10.71 -1.73 -10.42
C PHE A 21 -9.51 -2.34 -11.16
N GLU A 22 -8.32 -2.06 -10.64
CA GLU A 22 -7.04 -2.42 -11.24
C GLU A 22 -6.22 -3.31 -10.28
N PRO A 23 -5.32 -4.15 -10.80
CA PRO A 23 -4.41 -4.93 -9.97
C PRO A 23 -3.59 -4.04 -9.02
N VAL A 24 -3.37 -4.49 -7.79
CA VAL A 24 -2.52 -3.77 -6.81
C VAL A 24 -1.06 -4.14 -7.05
N THR A 25 -0.53 -3.72 -8.20
CA THR A 25 0.90 -3.85 -8.57
C THR A 25 1.58 -2.48 -8.58
N LEU A 26 2.92 -2.47 -8.59
CA LEU A 26 3.67 -1.21 -8.64
C LEU A 26 3.37 -0.42 -9.92
N GLU A 27 3.32 -1.10 -11.06
CA GLU A 27 3.13 -0.45 -12.36
C GLU A 27 1.76 0.21 -12.47
N ASP A 28 0.70 -0.53 -12.16
CA ASP A 28 -0.68 -0.05 -12.21
C ASP A 28 -0.88 1.13 -11.24
N VAL A 29 -0.38 1.00 -10.01
CA VAL A 29 -0.49 2.06 -8.99
C VAL A 29 0.30 3.31 -9.41
N LEU A 30 1.50 3.16 -9.99
CA LEU A 30 2.27 4.31 -10.50
C LEU A 30 1.57 4.99 -11.68
N GLY A 31 0.90 4.21 -12.55
CA GLY A 31 0.07 4.75 -13.63
C GLY A 31 -1.03 5.67 -13.07
N ILE A 32 -1.75 5.20 -12.06
CA ILE A 32 -2.81 5.98 -11.39
C ILE A 32 -2.24 7.21 -10.70
N VAL A 33 -1.14 7.06 -9.95
CA VAL A 33 -0.49 8.18 -9.21
C VAL A 33 -0.01 9.28 -10.15
N ARG A 34 0.50 8.94 -11.34
CA ARG A 34 0.95 9.93 -12.34
C ARG A 34 -0.18 10.79 -12.87
N ILE A 35 -1.38 10.22 -13.01
CA ILE A 35 -2.58 10.91 -13.49
C ILE A 35 -3.21 11.72 -12.36
N GLU A 36 -3.46 11.08 -11.22
CA GLU A 36 -4.21 11.66 -10.10
C GLU A 36 -3.38 12.64 -9.26
N LYS A 37 -2.05 12.49 -9.24
CA LYS A 37 -1.11 13.28 -8.42
C LYS A 37 -1.63 13.48 -6.98
N PRO A 38 -1.95 12.39 -6.26
CA PRO A 38 -2.57 12.47 -4.95
C PRO A 38 -1.66 13.16 -3.94
N LYS A 39 -2.27 13.83 -2.95
CA LYS A 39 -1.55 14.38 -1.80
C LYS A 39 -0.78 13.31 -1.03
N GLY A 40 -1.28 12.09 -1.02
CA GLY A 40 -0.53 10.92 -0.60
C GLY A 40 -1.30 9.62 -0.66
N VAL A 41 -0.58 8.53 -0.41
CA VAL A 41 -1.04 7.15 -0.60
C VAL A 41 -0.95 6.40 0.71
N ILE A 42 -2.02 5.70 1.07
CA ILE A 42 -2.14 4.89 2.27
C ILE A 42 -2.10 3.42 1.85
N VAL A 43 -1.16 2.66 2.41
CA VAL A 43 -0.88 1.25 2.03
C VAL A 43 -1.10 0.27 3.18
N GLN A 44 -1.42 0.77 4.38
CA GLN A 44 -1.43 0.00 5.62
C GLN A 44 -2.70 -0.83 5.81
N TYR A 45 -3.80 -0.42 5.19
CA TYR A 45 -5.12 -1.04 5.40
C TYR A 45 -5.42 -2.21 4.45
N GLY A 46 -4.61 -2.41 3.40
CA GLY A 46 -4.85 -3.49 2.42
C GLY A 46 -4.05 -4.77 2.65
N GLY A 47 -3.47 -4.96 3.84
CA GLY A 47 -2.72 -6.17 4.17
C GLY A 47 -1.35 -6.27 3.46
N GLN A 48 -0.87 -7.49 3.22
CA GLN A 48 0.51 -7.73 2.78
C GLN A 48 0.81 -7.22 1.37
N THR A 49 -0.15 -7.25 0.45
CA THR A 49 0.05 -6.86 -0.96
C THR A 49 0.51 -5.41 -1.08
N PRO A 50 -0.24 -4.39 -0.61
CA PRO A 50 0.22 -3.00 -0.68
C PRO A 50 1.38 -2.69 0.28
N LEU A 51 1.49 -3.37 1.43
CA LEU A 51 2.62 -3.19 2.34
C LEU A 51 3.97 -3.53 1.68
N LYS A 52 4.02 -4.55 0.83
CA LYS A 52 5.23 -4.90 0.07
C LYS A 52 5.58 -3.84 -0.98
N LEU A 53 4.60 -3.12 -1.52
CA LEU A 53 4.81 -2.05 -2.49
C LEU A 53 5.27 -0.74 -1.86
N ALA A 54 5.01 -0.55 -0.56
CA ALA A 54 5.25 0.70 0.17
C ALA A 54 6.66 1.26 -0.06
N ARG A 55 7.68 0.40 0.00
CA ARG A 55 9.07 0.83 -0.22
C ARG A 55 9.34 1.24 -1.67
N ALA A 56 8.87 0.46 -2.63
CA ALA A 56 9.06 0.76 -4.04
C ALA A 56 8.31 2.03 -4.47
N LEU A 57 7.14 2.29 -3.88
CA LEU A 57 6.39 3.53 -4.09
C LEU A 57 7.13 4.76 -3.53
N GLU A 58 7.70 4.66 -2.32
CA GLU A 58 8.55 5.73 -1.77
C GLU A 58 9.79 5.97 -2.61
N ASP A 59 10.49 4.90 -3.03
CA ASP A 59 11.68 5.00 -3.87
C ASP A 59 11.36 5.60 -5.26
N ALA A 60 10.11 5.46 -5.73
CA ALA A 60 9.57 6.11 -6.93
C ALA A 60 9.06 7.55 -6.70
N GLY A 61 9.19 8.10 -5.48
CA GLY A 61 8.80 9.46 -5.13
C GLY A 61 7.32 9.64 -4.80
N VAL A 62 6.57 8.56 -4.59
CA VAL A 62 5.15 8.63 -4.20
C VAL A 62 5.06 9.03 -2.73
N PRO A 63 4.22 10.03 -2.37
CA PRO A 63 4.06 10.44 -0.98
C PRO A 63 3.26 9.42 -0.17
N VAL A 64 3.93 8.40 0.39
CA VAL A 64 3.30 7.41 1.27
C VAL A 64 3.03 8.05 2.64
N ILE A 65 1.77 8.01 3.09
CA ILE A 65 1.32 8.61 4.35
C ILE A 65 1.21 7.52 5.42
N GLY A 66 1.54 7.87 6.67
CA GLY A 66 1.38 7.02 7.83
C GLY A 66 2.70 6.41 8.31
N THR A 67 2.66 5.16 8.76
CA THR A 67 3.84 4.47 9.30
C THR A 67 4.89 4.26 8.21
N ARG A 68 6.17 4.50 8.54
CA ARG A 68 7.26 4.33 7.57
C ARG A 68 7.38 2.86 7.11
N PRO A 69 7.63 2.58 5.81
CA PRO A 69 7.77 1.22 5.26
C PRO A 69 8.76 0.31 5.97
N GLY A 70 9.83 0.85 6.53
CA GLY A 70 10.80 0.06 7.31
C GLY A 70 10.33 -0.35 8.71
N CYS A 71 9.19 0.15 9.19
CA CYS A 71 8.69 -0.10 10.55
C CYS A 71 7.70 -1.28 10.61
N TYR A 72 7.22 -1.79 9.47
CA TYR A 72 6.31 -2.94 9.45
C TYR A 72 7.05 -4.23 9.80
N ARG A 73 7.01 -4.60 11.08
CA ARG A 73 7.38 -5.94 11.53
C ARG A 73 6.16 -6.85 11.36
N PRO A 74 6.22 -7.90 10.52
CA PRO A 74 5.16 -8.89 10.48
C PRO A 74 4.94 -9.47 11.88
N CYS A 75 3.69 -9.50 12.34
CA CYS A 75 3.34 -10.21 13.56
C CYS A 75 3.74 -11.68 13.39
N GLY A 76 4.58 -12.22 14.27
CA GLY A 76 5.01 -13.63 14.24
C GLY A 76 6.51 -13.91 13.98
N ARG A 77 7.36 -12.93 13.64
CA ARG A 77 8.81 -13.18 13.65
C ARG A 77 9.35 -13.30 15.10
N PRO A 78 10.18 -14.31 15.43
CA PRO A 78 10.85 -14.36 16.73
C PRO A 78 11.74 -13.12 16.95
N ARG A 79 11.84 -12.65 18.20
CA ARG A 79 12.84 -11.63 18.56
C ARG A 79 14.20 -12.32 18.54
N THR A 80 14.99 -12.13 17.49
CA THR A 80 16.44 -12.33 17.63
C THR A 80 16.95 -11.20 18.51
N LEU A 81 17.12 -11.49 19.79
CA LEU A 81 17.93 -10.64 20.68
C LEU A 81 19.33 -10.53 20.06
N PRO A 82 19.94 -9.33 20.01
CA PRO A 82 21.34 -9.23 19.63
C PRO A 82 22.15 -10.06 20.62
N ALA A 83 22.93 -11.01 20.11
CA ALA A 83 23.92 -11.69 20.91
C ALA A 83 24.84 -10.61 21.50
N ARG A 84 24.82 -10.47 22.82
CA ARG A 84 25.77 -9.62 23.54
C ARG A 84 27.14 -10.24 23.32
N GLY A 85 27.99 -9.56 22.56
CA GLY A 85 29.43 -9.76 22.49
C GLY A 85 30.12 -8.59 23.17
#